data_AF-A0A9D9EPD5-F1
#
_entry.id   AF-A0A9D9EPD5-F1
#
_cell.length_a   1.000
_cell.length_b   1.000
_cell.length_c   1.000
_cell.angle_alpha   90.00
_cell.angle_beta   90.00
_cell.angle_gamma   90.00
#
_symmetry.space_group_name_H-M   'P 1'
#
loop_
_entity.id
_entity.type
_entity.pdbx_description
1 polymer ?
#
loop_
_entity_poly.entity_id
_entity_poly.type
_entity_poly.pdbx_seq_one_letter_code
_entity_poly.pdbx_strand_id
1 'polypeptide(L)'
;LSTALFVFFLAAVMFFIANVGISWFVKFFLIVLPLFALMILTEEYRIQRILSFLYPEKDPLGASYQVNAALTALSEGGFWGKGLGNGVRKIAGIPEVQSDFIFAVWGEEMGFLGVLFYFLLLTVFTLKAVSVSLKAGTRFACFLGLGCAFIIFFQSLMNCGVIVRFFPSTGVPLPFFSSGGSSLLVTLSVCGFILNVSRKKADGGVSNV
;
A
#
# COMPACT_ATOMS: atom_id res chain seq x y z
N LEU A 1 13.97 1.89 3.54
CA LEU A 1 13.92 0.42 3.38
C LEU A 1 12.54 -0.05 2.90
N SER A 2 11.45 0.28 3.62
CA SER A 2 10.09 -0.14 3.27
C SER A 2 9.66 0.27 1.84
N THR A 3 9.91 1.51 1.42
CA THR A 3 9.60 1.96 0.05
C THR A 3 10.43 1.23 -1.01
N ALA A 4 11.69 0.91 -0.72
CA ALA A 4 12.54 0.16 -1.65
C ALA A 4 12.05 -1.29 -1.81
N LEU A 5 11.70 -1.94 -0.70
CA LEU A 5 11.06 -3.27 -0.71
C LEU A 5 9.74 -3.25 -1.47
N PHE A 6 8.94 -2.20 -1.30
CA PHE A 6 7.69 -2.03 -2.03
C PHE A 6 7.90 -1.89 -3.53
N VAL A 7 8.82 -1.02 -3.96
CA VAL A 7 9.15 -0.83 -5.38
C VAL A 7 9.71 -2.12 -5.97
N PHE A 8 10.55 -2.84 -5.23
CA PHE A 8 11.08 -4.14 -5.64
C PHE A 8 9.96 -5.17 -5.84
N PHE A 9 9.07 -5.29 -4.86
CA PHE A 9 7.91 -6.18 -4.94
C PHE A 9 7.02 -5.84 -6.15
N LEU A 10 6.75 -4.55 -6.37
CA LEU A 10 5.94 -4.10 -7.48
C LEU A 10 6.60 -4.35 -8.84
N ALA A 11 7.92 -4.15 -8.93
CA ALA A 11 8.69 -4.48 -10.12
C ALA A 11 8.64 -5.99 -10.42
N ALA A 12 8.76 -6.85 -9.39
CA ALA A 12 8.61 -8.29 -9.55
C ALA A 12 7.23 -8.69 -10.09
N VAL A 13 6.16 -8.09 -9.56
CA VAL A 13 4.79 -8.30 -10.07
C VAL A 13 4.67 -7.86 -11.53
N MET A 14 5.25 -6.72 -11.91
CA MET A 14 5.24 -6.24 -13.30
C MET A 14 6.04 -7.14 -14.25
N PHE A 15 7.22 -7.62 -13.84
CA PHE A 15 8.01 -8.57 -14.64
C PHE A 15 7.29 -9.90 -14.82
N PHE A 16 6.56 -10.35 -13.80
CA PHE A 16 5.73 -11.55 -13.90
C PHE A 16 4.60 -11.36 -14.90
N ILE A 17 3.90 -10.22 -14.86
CA ILE A 17 2.83 -9.88 -15.81
C ILE A 17 3.37 -9.71 -17.24
N ALA A 18 4.60 -9.22 -17.40
CA ALA A 18 5.29 -9.15 -18.69
C ALA A 18 5.73 -10.53 -19.24
N ASN A 19 5.44 -11.62 -18.51
CA ASN A 19 5.80 -12.99 -18.86
C ASN A 19 7.31 -13.19 -19.12
N VAL A 20 8.14 -12.55 -18.29
CA VAL A 20 9.59 -12.75 -18.34
C VAL A 20 9.92 -14.15 -17.85
N GLY A 21 10.78 -14.87 -18.59
CA GLY A 21 11.16 -16.24 -18.24
C GLY A 21 11.72 -16.36 -16.82
N ILE A 22 11.30 -17.40 -16.09
CA ILE A 22 11.63 -17.64 -14.67
C ILE A 22 13.14 -17.62 -14.40
N SER A 23 13.96 -17.97 -15.40
CA SER A 23 15.42 -17.95 -15.32
C SER A 23 16.01 -16.56 -15.04
N TRP A 24 15.35 -15.49 -15.49
CA TRP A 24 15.76 -14.12 -15.17
C TRP A 24 15.45 -13.76 -13.72
N PHE A 25 14.32 -14.23 -13.18
CA PHE A 25 13.99 -14.07 -11.76
C PHE A 25 15.04 -14.72 -10.87
N VAL A 26 15.45 -15.95 -11.18
CA VAL A 26 16.47 -16.68 -10.40
C VAL A 26 17.81 -15.94 -10.41
N LYS A 27 18.28 -15.49 -11.59
CA LYS A 27 19.55 -14.74 -11.71
C LYS A 27 19.50 -13.42 -10.95
N PHE A 28 18.37 -12.72 -11.00
CA PHE A 28 18.19 -11.46 -10.30
C PHE A 28 18.17 -11.66 -8.78
N PHE A 29 17.44 -12.66 -8.28
CA PHE A 29 17.41 -12.98 -6.85
C PHE A 29 18.80 -13.38 -6.34
N LEU A 30 19.60 -14.08 -7.14
CA LEU A 30 20.95 -14.51 -6.78
C LEU A 30 21.90 -13.34 -6.52
N ILE A 31 21.69 -12.20 -7.18
CA ILE A 31 22.48 -10.98 -7.02
C ILE A 31 21.90 -10.07 -5.93
N VAL A 32 20.57 -9.89 -5.91
CA VAL A 32 19.93 -8.95 -5.00
C VAL A 32 19.90 -9.45 -3.56
N LEU A 33 19.67 -10.75 -3.34
CA LEU A 33 19.59 -11.32 -1.99
C LEU A 33 20.88 -11.10 -1.15
N PRO A 34 22.10 -11.38 -1.64
CA PRO A 34 23.31 -11.12 -0.86
C PRO A 34 23.58 -9.63 -0.63
N LEU A 35 23.29 -8.76 -1.60
CA LEU A 35 23.39 -7.31 -1.43
C LEU A 35 22.41 -6.80 -0.36
N PHE A 36 21.20 -7.34 -0.35
CA PHE A 36 20.18 -7.01 0.62
C PHE A 36 20.55 -7.49 2.02
N ALA A 37 21.10 -8.70 2.15
CA ALA A 37 21.60 -9.24 3.41
C ALA A 37 22.75 -8.40 3.98
N LEU A 38 23.72 -8.00 3.13
CA LEU A 38 24.80 -7.10 3.53
C LEU A 38 24.27 -5.76 4.02
N MET A 39 23.32 -5.14 3.29
CA MET A 39 22.70 -3.88 3.70
C MET A 39 21.96 -3.96 5.05
N ILE A 40 21.37 -5.10 5.40
CA ILE A 40 20.70 -5.25 6.70
C ILE A 40 21.74 -5.38 7.81
N LEU A 41 22.80 -6.15 7.59
CA LEU A 41 23.81 -6.45 8.61
C LEU A 41 24.73 -5.27 8.94
N THR A 42 24.84 -4.28 8.06
CA THR A 42 25.69 -3.09 8.29
C THR A 42 25.12 -2.05 9.25
N GLU A 43 23.82 -2.09 9.52
CA GLU A 43 23.13 -1.03 10.29
C GLU A 43 22.35 -1.62 11.47
N GLU A 44 22.82 -1.35 12.69
CA GLU A 44 22.20 -1.85 13.93
C GLU A 44 20.72 -1.45 14.05
N TYR A 45 20.36 -0.26 13.57
CA TYR A 45 18.97 0.21 13.54
C TYR A 45 18.05 -0.70 12.70
N ARG A 46 18.54 -1.27 11.60
CA ARG A 46 17.74 -2.15 10.72
C ARG A 46 17.50 -3.50 11.38
N ILE A 47 18.52 -4.01 12.07
CA ILE A 47 18.43 -5.26 12.83
C ILE A 47 17.44 -5.09 13.99
N GLN A 48 17.51 -3.99 14.73
CA GLN A 48 16.57 -3.69 15.81
C GLN A 48 15.12 -3.63 15.33
N ARG A 49 14.85 -3.11 14.13
CA ARG A 49 13.50 -3.09 13.55
C ARG A 49 12.95 -4.46 13.17
N ILE A 50 13.81 -5.36 12.71
CA ILE A 50 13.42 -6.75 12.44
C ILE A 50 13.22 -7.50 13.76
N LEU A 51 14.12 -7.31 14.72
CA LEU A 51 14.02 -7.92 16.05
C LEU A 51 12.81 -7.42 16.84
N SER A 52 12.43 -6.14 16.73
CA SER A 52 11.23 -5.61 17.39
C SER A 52 9.94 -6.12 16.75
N PHE A 53 9.96 -6.45 15.45
CA PHE A 53 8.86 -7.15 14.80
C PHE A 53 8.75 -8.62 15.23
N LEU A 54 9.87 -9.36 15.31
CA LEU A 54 9.88 -10.77 15.74
C LEU A 54 9.68 -10.94 17.26
N TYR A 55 10.20 -10.03 18.07
CA TYR A 55 10.15 -10.03 19.53
C TYR A 55 9.58 -8.71 20.07
N PRO A 56 8.25 -8.50 19.93
CA PRO A 56 7.60 -7.25 20.30
C PRO A 56 7.66 -6.95 21.81
N GLU A 57 7.98 -7.93 22.66
CA GLU A 57 8.09 -7.75 24.11
C GLU A 57 9.31 -6.95 24.56
N LYS A 58 10.34 -6.79 23.71
CA LYS A 58 11.59 -6.09 24.07
C LYS A 58 11.59 -4.58 23.81
N ASP A 59 10.56 -4.04 23.15
CA ASP A 59 10.44 -2.60 22.89
C ASP A 59 8.97 -2.11 22.99
N PRO A 60 8.45 -1.95 24.22
CA PRO A 60 7.04 -1.63 24.47
C PRO A 60 6.65 -0.16 24.22
N LEU A 61 7.60 0.75 23.96
CA LEU A 61 7.34 2.20 23.86
C LEU A 61 7.46 2.77 22.43
N GLY A 62 8.03 2.04 21.47
CA GLY A 62 8.24 2.49 20.09
C GLY A 62 7.18 2.00 19.08
N ALA A 63 7.65 1.36 18.00
CA ALA A 63 6.81 0.92 16.89
C ALA A 63 5.72 -0.10 17.32
N SER A 64 6.03 -0.98 18.28
CA SER A 64 5.08 -1.98 18.80
C SER A 64 3.90 -1.34 19.54
N TYR A 65 4.11 -0.19 20.20
CA TYR A 65 3.05 0.55 20.87
C TYR A 65 2.04 1.12 19.87
N GLN A 66 2.52 1.77 18.81
CA GLN A 66 1.65 2.37 17.79
C GLN A 66 0.80 1.30 17.10
N VAL A 67 1.39 0.15 16.76
CA VAL A 67 0.65 -0.96 16.13
C VAL A 67 -0.33 -1.62 17.10
N ASN A 68 0.05 -1.85 18.37
CA ASN A 68 -0.88 -2.30 19.42
C ASN A 68 -2.07 -1.34 19.55
N ALA A 69 -1.76 -0.04 19.56
CA ALA A 69 -2.78 0.98 19.68
C ALA A 69 -3.74 0.95 18.49
N ALA A 70 -3.23 0.92 17.27
CA ALA A 70 -4.05 0.79 16.08
C ALA A 70 -4.97 -0.45 16.12
N LEU A 71 -4.44 -1.60 16.57
CA LEU A 71 -5.21 -2.84 16.68
C LEU A 71 -6.34 -2.72 17.72
N THR A 72 -6.06 -2.17 18.89
CA THR A 72 -7.08 -1.97 19.94
C THR A 72 -8.16 -0.98 19.48
N ALA A 73 -7.81 0.04 18.69
CA ALA A 73 -8.79 0.99 18.17
C ALA A 73 -9.75 0.30 17.18
N LEU A 74 -9.17 -0.53 16.30
CA LEU A 74 -9.94 -1.33 15.34
C LEU A 74 -10.87 -2.31 16.05
N SER A 75 -10.42 -2.95 17.14
CA SER A 75 -11.24 -3.90 17.90
C SER A 75 -12.40 -3.22 18.65
N GLU A 76 -12.21 -2.00 19.11
CA GLU A 76 -13.24 -1.24 19.82
C GLU A 76 -14.33 -0.64 18.90
N GLY A 77 -14.12 -0.61 17.58
CA GLY A 77 -15.09 -0.11 16.61
C GLY A 77 -16.37 -0.94 16.49
N GLY A 78 -16.33 -2.22 16.87
CA GLY A 78 -17.49 -3.11 16.76
C GLY A 78 -18.05 -3.24 15.34
N PHE A 79 -19.32 -3.63 15.20
CA PHE A 79 -19.94 -3.86 13.89
C PHE A 79 -20.37 -2.56 13.19
N TRP A 80 -20.92 -1.61 13.95
CA TRP A 80 -21.51 -0.35 13.45
C TRP A 80 -20.60 0.87 13.58
N GLY A 81 -19.45 0.74 14.26
CA GLY A 81 -18.58 1.88 14.54
C GLY A 81 -19.04 2.69 15.76
N LYS A 82 -18.14 3.56 16.24
CA LYS A 82 -18.45 4.54 17.30
C LYS A 82 -19.06 5.84 16.77
N GLY A 83 -19.18 5.99 15.44
CA GLY A 83 -19.68 7.19 14.77
C GLY A 83 -18.55 8.10 14.28
N LEU A 84 -18.76 8.70 13.10
CA LEU A 84 -17.81 9.63 12.46
C LEU A 84 -17.42 10.77 13.39
N GLY A 85 -16.12 10.98 13.58
CA GLY A 85 -15.57 12.04 14.44
C GLY A 85 -15.57 11.75 15.94
N ASN A 86 -16.17 10.64 16.39
CA ASN A 86 -16.18 10.21 17.79
C ASN A 86 -15.08 9.18 18.12
N GLY A 87 -14.09 8.99 17.23
CA GLY A 87 -12.96 8.09 17.48
C GLY A 87 -12.22 8.46 18.76
N VAL A 88 -12.22 7.56 19.74
CA VAL A 88 -11.80 7.82 21.13
C VAL A 88 -10.30 8.13 21.21
N ARG A 89 -9.53 7.76 20.18
CA ARG A 89 -8.06 7.91 20.14
C ARG A 89 -7.55 9.03 19.27
N LYS A 90 -8.43 9.90 18.78
CA LYS A 90 -8.05 11.15 18.10
C LYS A 90 -7.26 12.10 19.03
N ILE A 91 -7.28 11.86 20.35
CA ILE A 91 -6.82 12.81 21.38
C ILE A 91 -5.56 12.33 22.14
N ALA A 92 -5.15 11.06 22.02
CA ALA A 92 -3.98 10.54 22.75
C ALA A 92 -2.65 10.83 22.01
N GLY A 93 -2.25 12.10 21.97
CA GLY A 93 -0.86 12.57 22.15
C GLY A 93 0.30 12.04 21.29
N ILE A 94 0.10 11.31 20.19
CA ILE A 94 1.21 10.80 19.35
C ILE A 94 1.17 11.40 17.93
N PRO A 95 2.08 12.33 17.60
CA PRO A 95 2.09 13.07 16.33
C PRO A 95 2.19 12.20 15.06
N GLU A 96 2.80 11.01 15.15
CA GLU A 96 3.03 10.13 13.99
C GLU A 96 1.85 9.21 13.63
N VAL A 97 0.86 9.05 14.52
CA VAL A 97 -0.26 8.11 14.31
C VAL A 97 -1.20 8.57 13.17
N GLN A 98 -1.16 9.86 12.82
CA GLN A 98 -2.13 10.46 11.91
C GLN A 98 -1.94 10.06 10.43
N SER A 99 -0.72 9.75 9.98
CA SER A 99 -0.44 9.49 8.56
C SER A 99 -0.52 8.00 8.24
N ASP A 100 0.06 7.17 9.10
CA ASP A 100 0.29 5.75 8.82
C ASP A 100 -0.80 4.84 9.40
N PHE A 101 -1.56 5.32 10.41
CA PHE A 101 -2.58 4.54 11.12
C PHE A 101 -4.01 5.10 10.97
N ILE A 102 -4.23 6.01 10.01
CA ILE A 102 -5.55 6.62 9.77
C ILE A 102 -6.65 5.60 9.48
N PHE A 103 -6.29 4.45 8.90
CA PHE A 103 -7.24 3.37 8.65
C PHE A 103 -7.74 2.71 9.96
N ALA A 104 -6.95 2.71 11.03
CA ALA A 104 -7.41 2.23 12.33
C ALA A 104 -8.49 3.14 12.92
N VAL A 105 -8.35 4.46 12.74
CA VAL A 105 -9.37 5.45 13.13
C VAL A 105 -10.63 5.28 12.27
N TRP A 106 -10.47 5.10 10.95
CA TRP A 106 -11.60 4.81 10.06
C TRP A 106 -12.36 3.55 10.51
N GLY A 107 -11.64 2.48 10.86
CA GLY A 107 -12.23 1.24 11.36
C GLY A 107 -12.89 1.39 12.73
N GLU A 108 -12.38 2.25 13.61
CA GLU A 108 -13.03 2.58 14.89
C GLU A 108 -14.35 3.35 14.66
N GLU A 109 -14.34 4.33 13.75
CA GLU A 109 -15.47 5.22 13.52
C GLU A 109 -16.61 4.55 12.73
N MET A 110 -16.27 3.77 11.70
CA MET A 110 -17.24 3.11 10.80
C MET A 110 -17.47 1.62 11.12
N GLY A 111 -16.67 1.04 12.01
CA GLY A 111 -16.76 -0.37 12.39
C GLY A 111 -16.41 -1.33 11.25
N PHE A 112 -16.79 -2.60 11.44
CA PHE A 112 -16.57 -3.68 10.48
C PHE A 112 -17.17 -3.38 9.09
N LEU A 113 -18.36 -2.79 9.03
CA LEU A 113 -19.02 -2.43 7.76
C LEU A 113 -18.21 -1.41 6.96
N GLY A 114 -17.62 -0.40 7.62
CA GLY A 114 -16.77 0.58 6.95
C GLY A 114 -15.48 -0.01 6.38
N VAL A 115 -14.89 -0.97 7.10
CA VAL A 115 -13.71 -1.71 6.63
C VAL A 115 -14.06 -2.56 5.41
N LEU A 116 -15.19 -3.27 5.45
CA LEU A 116 -15.66 -4.07 4.32
C LEU A 116 -15.95 -3.19 3.10
N PHE A 117 -16.60 -2.05 3.32
CA PHE A 117 -16.89 -1.07 2.27
C PHE A 117 -15.60 -0.51 1.64
N TYR A 118 -14.59 -0.21 2.45
CA TYR A 118 -13.28 0.23 1.96
C TYR A 118 -12.64 -0.81 1.03
N PHE A 119 -12.57 -2.07 1.46
CA PHE A 119 -11.98 -3.13 0.64
C PHE A 119 -12.79 -3.38 -0.63
N LEU A 120 -14.12 -3.34 -0.55
CA LEU A 120 -14.99 -3.44 -1.72
C LEU A 120 -14.68 -2.33 -2.74
N LEU A 121 -14.56 -1.09 -2.28
CA LEU A 121 -14.27 0.06 -3.12
C LEU A 121 -12.88 -0.05 -3.75
N LEU A 122 -11.88 -0.46 -2.97
CA LEU A 122 -10.52 -0.73 -3.45
C LEU A 122 -10.52 -1.81 -4.54
N THR A 123 -11.22 -2.94 -4.31
CA THR A 123 -11.31 -4.03 -5.29
C THR A 123 -12.02 -3.57 -6.56
N VAL A 124 -13.16 -2.89 -6.46
CA VAL A 124 -13.89 -2.38 -7.63
C VAL A 124 -13.04 -1.38 -8.42
N PHE A 125 -12.35 -0.47 -7.73
CA PHE A 125 -11.44 0.49 -8.35
C PHE A 125 -10.31 -0.23 -9.11
N THR A 126 -9.62 -1.17 -8.47
CA THR A 126 -8.52 -1.91 -9.08
C THR A 126 -8.99 -2.74 -10.28
N LEU A 127 -10.13 -3.43 -10.17
CA LEU A 127 -10.70 -4.21 -11.29
C LEU A 127 -11.04 -3.32 -12.48
N LYS A 128 -11.62 -2.14 -12.24
CA LYS A 128 -11.90 -1.17 -13.31
C LYS A 128 -10.61 -0.64 -13.94
N ALA A 129 -9.63 -0.25 -13.13
CA ALA A 129 -8.34 0.25 -13.61
C ALA A 129 -7.59 -0.81 -14.44
N VAL A 130 -7.57 -2.06 -13.98
CA VAL A 130 -7.00 -3.21 -14.72
C VAL A 130 -7.76 -3.44 -16.03
N SER A 131 -9.09 -3.47 -16.00
CA SER A 131 -9.91 -3.67 -17.21
C SER A 131 -9.69 -2.60 -18.27
N VAL A 132 -9.55 -1.34 -17.84
CA VAL A 132 -9.21 -0.21 -18.72
C VAL A 132 -7.81 -0.38 -19.31
N SER A 133 -6.83 -0.77 -18.48
CA SER A 133 -5.44 -0.92 -18.88
C SER A 133 -5.26 -2.06 -19.89
N LEU A 134 -5.93 -3.20 -19.70
CA LEU A 134 -5.90 -4.32 -20.63
C LEU A 134 -6.53 -4.01 -21.99
N LYS A 135 -7.43 -3.01 -22.04
CA LYS A 135 -8.07 -2.55 -23.28
C LYS A 135 -7.32 -1.40 -23.96
N ALA A 136 -6.11 -1.06 -23.49
CA ALA A 136 -5.30 -0.01 -24.07
C ALA A 136 -4.75 -0.40 -25.45
N GLY A 137 -4.68 0.57 -26.37
CA GLY A 137 -4.23 0.33 -27.75
C GLY A 137 -2.73 0.01 -27.90
N THR A 138 -1.91 0.26 -26.88
CA THR A 138 -0.46 -0.03 -26.92
C THR A 138 -0.01 -0.82 -25.70
N ARG A 139 1.00 -1.70 -25.88
CA ARG A 139 1.59 -2.49 -24.78
C ARG A 139 2.14 -1.61 -23.67
N PHE A 140 2.77 -0.49 -24.03
CA PHE A 140 3.27 0.48 -23.05
C PHE A 140 2.13 1.07 -22.19
N ALA A 141 1.03 1.51 -22.81
CA ALA A 141 -0.11 2.06 -22.07
C ALA A 141 -0.78 1.01 -21.18
N CYS A 142 -0.81 -0.26 -21.64
CA CYS A 142 -1.29 -1.38 -20.84
C CYS A 142 -0.44 -1.57 -19.57
N PHE A 143 0.89 -1.72 -19.69
CA PHE A 143 1.76 -1.89 -18.54
C PHE A 143 1.80 -0.68 -17.62
N LEU A 144 1.75 0.54 -18.17
CA LEU A 144 1.67 1.76 -17.37
C LEU A 144 0.40 1.77 -16.50
N GLY A 145 -0.76 1.52 -17.12
CA GLY A 145 -2.04 1.52 -16.41
C GLY A 145 -2.13 0.40 -15.36
N LEU A 146 -1.61 -0.80 -15.68
CA LEU A 146 -1.52 -1.91 -14.73
C LEU A 146 -0.61 -1.55 -13.55
N GLY A 147 0.58 -1.00 -13.82
CA GLY A 147 1.50 -0.56 -12.77
C GLY A 147 0.87 0.46 -11.85
N CYS A 148 0.22 1.49 -12.39
CA CYS A 148 -0.51 2.49 -11.61
C CYS A 148 -1.62 1.87 -10.74
N ALA A 149 -2.41 0.95 -11.29
CA ALA A 149 -3.46 0.25 -10.54
C ALA A 149 -2.89 -0.57 -9.37
N PHE A 150 -1.79 -1.30 -9.62
CA PHE A 150 -1.14 -2.12 -8.59
C PHE A 150 -0.43 -1.29 -7.53
N ILE A 151 0.12 -0.11 -7.87
CA ILE A 151 0.70 0.81 -6.88
C ILE A 151 -0.36 1.14 -5.83
N ILE A 152 -1.54 1.60 -6.25
CA ILE A 152 -2.62 1.97 -5.34
C ILE A 152 -3.10 0.76 -4.52
N PHE A 153 -3.29 -0.39 -5.18
CA PHE A 153 -3.79 -1.61 -4.55
C PHE A 153 -2.83 -2.14 -3.47
N PHE A 154 -1.57 -2.39 -3.81
CA PHE A 154 -0.61 -2.97 -2.88
C PHE A 154 -0.19 -1.98 -1.79
N GLN A 155 -0.12 -0.68 -2.10
CA GLN A 155 0.16 0.33 -1.09
C GLN A 155 -0.94 0.36 -0.02
N SER A 156 -2.21 0.27 -0.44
CA SER A 156 -3.35 0.14 0.47
C SER A 156 -3.28 -1.14 1.30
N LEU A 157 -3.07 -2.30 0.65
CA LEU A 157 -2.97 -3.59 1.34
C LEU A 157 -1.85 -3.65 2.38
N MET A 158 -0.66 -3.13 2.06
CA MET A 158 0.44 -3.09 3.02
C MET A 158 0.10 -2.22 4.22
N ASN A 159 -0.47 -1.03 4.01
CA ASN A 159 -0.83 -0.14 5.11
C ASN A 159 -1.88 -0.79 6.02
N CYS A 160 -2.93 -1.40 5.46
CA CYS A 160 -3.90 -2.18 6.23
C CYS A 160 -3.26 -3.38 6.95
N GLY A 161 -2.33 -4.08 6.29
CA GLY A 161 -1.63 -5.25 6.86
C GLY A 161 -0.72 -4.89 8.03
N VAL A 162 -0.11 -3.70 8.03
CA VAL A 162 0.64 -3.17 9.19
C VAL A 162 -0.26 -3.02 10.41
N ILE A 163 -1.48 -2.52 10.22
CA ILE A 163 -2.44 -2.27 11.31
C ILE A 163 -2.87 -3.57 11.98
N VAL A 164 -3.03 -4.65 11.20
CA VAL A 164 -3.40 -5.99 11.70
C VAL A 164 -2.15 -6.81 12.10
N ARG A 165 -0.95 -6.20 12.19
CA ARG A 165 0.33 -6.87 12.55
C ARG A 165 0.80 -7.94 11.56
N PHE A 166 0.25 -7.99 10.36
CA PHE A 166 0.69 -8.93 9.34
C PHE A 166 2.06 -8.54 8.74
N PHE A 167 2.33 -7.23 8.69
CA PHE A 167 3.61 -6.68 8.23
C PHE A 167 4.24 -5.79 9.31
N PRO A 168 5.59 -5.66 9.34
CA PRO A 168 6.26 -4.69 10.20
C PRO A 168 5.83 -3.28 9.82
N SER A 169 5.75 -2.36 10.78
CA SER A 169 5.29 -0.99 10.52
C SER A 169 6.09 -0.37 9.38
N THR A 170 5.43 -0.20 8.24
CA THR A 170 5.98 0.47 7.06
C THR A 170 5.46 1.90 7.10
N GLY A 171 6.36 2.89 7.01
CA GLY A 171 5.98 4.31 6.88
C GLY A 171 5.45 4.65 5.49
N VAL A 172 4.60 3.77 4.96
CA VAL A 172 4.01 3.86 3.62
C VAL A 172 2.58 4.39 3.82
N PRO A 173 2.29 5.60 3.29
CA PRO A 173 1.01 6.26 3.55
C PRO A 173 -0.15 5.54 2.87
N LEU A 174 -1.34 5.63 3.45
CA LEU A 174 -2.55 5.11 2.84
C LEU A 174 -2.94 5.98 1.62
N PRO A 175 -3.10 5.40 0.42
CA PRO A 175 -3.57 6.15 -0.75
C PRO A 175 -4.92 6.81 -0.45
N PHE A 176 -5.09 8.06 -0.89
CA PHE A 176 -6.29 8.91 -0.71
C PHE A 176 -6.61 9.42 0.70
N PHE A 177 -6.11 8.78 1.76
CA PHE A 177 -6.42 9.16 3.15
C PHE A 177 -5.27 9.83 3.89
N SER A 178 -4.04 9.67 3.43
CA SER A 178 -2.85 10.27 4.05
C SER A 178 -2.93 11.80 4.12
N SER A 179 -2.63 12.35 5.29
CA SER A 179 -2.53 13.80 5.56
C SER A 179 -1.32 14.47 4.90
N GLY A 180 -0.41 13.69 4.29
CA GLY A 180 0.72 14.22 3.53
C GLY A 180 0.28 14.74 2.16
N GLY A 181 0.14 16.06 2.01
CA GLY A 181 -0.28 16.71 0.75
C GLY A 181 0.51 16.26 -0.48
N SER A 182 1.82 16.03 -0.35
CA SER A 182 2.65 15.49 -1.43
C SER A 182 2.24 14.08 -1.85
N SER A 183 1.92 13.20 -0.89
CA SER A 183 1.49 11.83 -1.19
C SER A 183 0.13 11.81 -1.89
N LEU A 184 -0.80 12.70 -1.48
CA LEU A 184 -2.09 12.85 -2.12
C LEU A 184 -1.96 13.34 -3.57
N LEU A 185 -1.12 14.36 -3.82
CA LEU A 185 -0.85 14.86 -5.17
C LEU A 185 -0.29 13.76 -6.08
N VAL A 186 0.63 12.93 -5.57
CA VAL A 186 1.18 11.79 -6.32
C VAL A 186 0.08 10.75 -6.59
N THR A 187 -0.74 10.39 -5.61
CA THR A 187 -1.86 9.44 -5.84
C THR A 187 -2.85 9.98 -6.89
N LEU A 188 -3.16 11.28 -6.85
CA LEU A 188 -4.01 11.92 -7.86
C LEU A 188 -3.37 11.91 -9.25
N SER A 189 -2.06 12.13 -9.32
CA SER A 189 -1.30 12.06 -10.57
C SER A 189 -1.32 10.64 -11.16
N VAL A 190 -1.18 9.61 -10.31
CA VAL A 190 -1.33 8.19 -10.69
C VAL A 190 -2.73 7.91 -11.26
N CYS A 191 -3.77 8.45 -10.64
CA CYS A 191 -5.13 8.36 -11.18
C CYS A 191 -5.25 9.07 -12.55
N GLY A 192 -4.61 10.22 -12.71
CA GLY A 192 -4.53 10.95 -13.99
C GLY A 192 -3.90 10.10 -15.11
N PHE A 193 -2.86 9.33 -14.81
CA PHE A 193 -2.28 8.39 -15.78
C PHE A 193 -3.26 7.28 -16.18
N ILE A 194 -3.99 6.68 -15.23
CA ILE A 194 -5.01 5.66 -15.51
C ILE A 194 -6.11 6.25 -16.42
N LEU A 195 -6.56 7.48 -16.14
CA LEU A 195 -7.54 8.17 -16.96
C LEU A 195 -7.00 8.51 -18.36
N ASN A 196 -5.72 8.88 -18.49
CA ASN A 196 -5.09 9.11 -19.79
C ASN A 196 -5.06 7.84 -20.65
N VAL A 197 -4.73 6.71 -20.04
CA VAL A 197 -4.79 5.38 -20.70
C VAL A 197 -6.22 5.07 -21.13
N SER A 198 -7.21 5.39 -20.30
CA SER A 198 -8.63 5.25 -20.65
C SER A 198 -9.04 6.12 -21.84
N ARG A 199 -8.53 7.36 -21.93
CA ARG A 199 -8.89 8.32 -22.98
C ARG A 199 -8.29 7.96 -24.32
N LYS A 200 -7.02 7.55 -24.37
CA LYS A 200 -6.33 7.14 -25.61
C LYS A 200 -6.99 5.95 -26.31
N LYS A 201 -7.79 5.16 -25.59
CA LYS A 201 -8.65 4.13 -26.18
C LYS A 201 -9.75 4.71 -27.09
N ALA A 202 -10.32 5.86 -26.74
CA ALA A 202 -11.40 6.49 -27.50
C ALA A 202 -10.90 7.10 -28.82
N ASP A 203 -9.68 7.64 -28.82
CA ASP A 203 -9.12 8.34 -29.98
C ASP A 203 -8.52 7.40 -31.03
N GLY A 204 -8.25 6.13 -30.69
CA GLY A 204 -7.76 5.10 -31.62
C GLY A 204 -8.81 4.57 -32.61
N GLY A 205 -10.04 5.11 -32.59
CA GLY A 205 -11.13 4.76 -33.50
C GLY A 205 -11.20 5.62 -34.77
N VAL A 206 -10.30 6.59 -34.97
CA VAL A 206 -10.27 7.43 -36.17
C VAL A 206 -8.87 7.47 -36.78
N SER A 207 -8.54 6.44 -37.56
CA SER A 207 -7.83 6.59 -38.82
C SER A 207 -8.05 5.33 -39.67
N ASN A 208 -9.14 5.34 -40.43
CA ASN A 208 -9.28 4.51 -41.62
C ASN A 208 -8.63 5.22 -42.82
N VAL A 209 -8.16 4.39 -43.76
CA VAL A 209 -7.61 4.65 -45.11
C VAL A 209 -6.10 4.81 -45.19
#